data_AF-X0WXE2-F1
#
_entry.id   AF-X0WXE2-F1
#
_cell.length_a   1.000
_cell.length_b   1.000
_cell.length_c   1.000
_cell.angle_alpha   90.00
_cell.angle_beta   90.00
_cell.angle_gamma   90.00
#
_symmetry.space_group_name_H-M   'P 1'
#
loop_
_entity.id
_entity.type
_entity.pdbx_description
1 polymer ?
#
loop_
_entity_poly.entity_id
_entity_poly.type
_entity_poly.pdbx_seq_one_letter_code
_entity_poly.pdbx_strand_id
1 'polypeptide(L)'
;TGPAAEQLARRQYRYLSPVVVVRKSDGRAVELHSVALTNTPAMENAEAIVNRRPGADDACTDQIEVNEMMLNELKEVLRVDADAEEAAVLSACERLREERDAAVAQRDLLFEQLELSADATAEQVEARLMVLADPPDRVPAEQVNELQARLAELQSQVDHQQAVGRVTQALTAGKITEHQHDWALTLALKDPEAFEAWVSTAPVVVSVGRLTAPGAASGMAGDRAATIAQARTSFRQSRD
;
A
#
# COMPACT_ATOMS: atom_id res chain seq x y z
N THR A 1 -51.65 -55.74 12.64
CA THR A 1 -52.34 -56.58 11.64
C THR A 1 -53.77 -56.09 11.46
N GLY A 2 -54.34 -56.16 10.26
CA GLY A 2 -55.69 -55.65 9.97
C GLY A 2 -56.80 -56.16 10.90
N PRO A 3 -56.85 -57.46 11.26
CA PRO A 3 -57.88 -57.99 12.17
C PRO A 3 -57.82 -57.41 13.59
N ALA A 4 -56.61 -57.13 14.11
CA ALA A 4 -56.45 -56.56 15.44
C ALA A 4 -56.96 -55.10 15.50
N ALA A 5 -56.73 -54.32 14.44
CA ALA A 5 -57.23 -52.95 14.34
C ALA A 5 -58.77 -52.90 14.29
N GLU A 6 -59.40 -53.84 13.59
CA GLU A 6 -60.86 -53.92 13.52
C GLU A 6 -61.51 -54.27 14.87
N GLN A 7 -60.89 -55.16 15.65
CA GLN A 7 -61.36 -55.52 16.98
C GLN A 7 -61.23 -54.36 17.99
N LEU A 8 -60.18 -53.55 17.86
CA LEU A 8 -60.02 -52.29 18.62
C LEU A 8 -61.09 -51.25 18.22
N ALA A 9 -61.34 -51.10 16.92
CA ALA A 9 -62.38 -50.17 16.41
C ALA A 9 -63.79 -50.57 16.88
N ARG A 10 -64.08 -51.88 16.92
CA ARG A 10 -65.33 -52.44 17.47
C ARG A 10 -65.39 -52.41 19.00
N ARG A 11 -64.39 -51.79 19.66
CA ARG A 11 -64.28 -51.64 21.13
C ARG A 11 -64.31 -52.95 21.90
N GLN A 12 -63.90 -54.06 21.28
CA GLN A 12 -63.91 -55.39 21.91
C GLN A 12 -62.77 -55.56 22.93
N TYR A 13 -61.77 -54.68 22.90
CA TYR A 13 -60.55 -54.78 23.70
C TYR A 13 -60.11 -53.38 24.14
N ARG A 14 -60.67 -52.89 25.25
CA ARG A 14 -60.57 -51.48 25.66
C ARG A 14 -59.60 -51.24 26.82
N TYR A 15 -59.41 -52.21 27.71
CA TYR A 15 -58.71 -52.01 28.98
C TYR A 15 -57.54 -52.96 29.17
N LEU A 16 -56.52 -52.47 29.86
CA LEU A 16 -55.39 -53.29 30.29
C LEU A 16 -55.73 -53.95 31.63
N SER A 17 -55.88 -55.27 31.66
CA SER A 17 -56.16 -56.00 32.90
C SER A 17 -54.98 -56.87 33.30
N PRO A 18 -54.39 -56.65 34.49
CA PRO A 18 -53.34 -57.52 35.01
C PRO A 18 -53.90 -58.85 35.50
N VAL A 19 -53.09 -59.89 35.42
CA VAL A 19 -53.31 -61.19 36.08
C VAL A 19 -52.30 -61.30 37.22
N VAL A 20 -52.79 -61.25 38.45
CA VAL A 20 -51.96 -61.30 39.66
C VAL A 20 -52.08 -62.65 40.36
N VAL A 21 -50.98 -63.11 40.92
CA VAL A 21 -50.95 -64.29 41.80
C VAL A 21 -51.22 -63.84 43.22
N VAL A 22 -52.27 -64.40 43.82
CA VAL A 22 -52.68 -64.10 45.21
C VAL A 22 -52.17 -65.16 46.18
N ARG A 23 -51.67 -64.73 47.34
CA ARG A 23 -51.27 -65.64 48.41
C ARG A 23 -52.50 -66.24 49.10
N LYS A 24 -52.56 -67.56 49.20
CA LYS A 24 -53.74 -68.28 49.75
C LYS A 24 -54.02 -67.99 51.24
N SER A 25 -53.04 -67.54 52.01
CA SER A 25 -53.16 -67.30 53.46
C SER A 25 -53.95 -66.04 53.83
N ASP A 26 -53.76 -64.97 53.06
CA ASP A 26 -54.17 -63.60 53.39
C ASP A 26 -54.80 -62.86 52.19
N GLY A 27 -54.90 -63.52 51.03
CA GLY A 27 -55.56 -62.99 49.84
C GLY A 27 -54.83 -61.81 49.18
N ARG A 28 -53.61 -61.49 49.61
CA ARG A 28 -52.84 -60.37 49.07
C ARG A 28 -52.17 -60.74 47.75
N ALA A 29 -52.19 -59.80 46.79
CA ALA A 29 -51.46 -59.94 45.53
C ALA A 29 -49.95 -59.89 45.81
N VAL A 30 -49.21 -60.89 45.33
CA VAL A 30 -47.76 -61.02 45.59
C VAL A 30 -46.94 -60.84 44.33
N GLU A 31 -47.46 -61.24 43.18
CA GLU A 31 -46.74 -61.20 41.91
C GLU A 31 -47.67 -60.88 40.75
N LEU A 32 -47.17 -60.13 39.76
CA LEU A 32 -47.84 -59.86 38.50
C LEU A 32 -47.36 -60.89 37.47
N HIS A 33 -48.23 -61.81 37.05
CA HIS A 33 -47.86 -62.87 36.11
C HIS A 33 -47.84 -62.38 34.67
N SER A 34 -48.89 -61.67 34.25
CA SER A 34 -49.02 -61.15 32.89
C SER A 34 -50.08 -60.05 32.83
N VAL A 35 -50.18 -59.40 31.68
CA VAL A 35 -51.16 -58.34 31.42
C VAL A 35 -51.86 -58.63 30.10
N ALA A 36 -53.20 -58.60 30.12
CA ALA A 36 -54.03 -58.91 28.96
C ALA A 36 -54.94 -57.74 28.59
N LEU A 37 -55.21 -57.60 27.30
CA LEU A 37 -56.16 -56.63 26.80
C LEU A 37 -57.57 -57.24 26.89
N THR A 38 -58.47 -56.61 27.63
CA THR A 38 -59.82 -57.13 27.93
C THR A 38 -60.88 -56.04 27.81
N ASN A 39 -62.14 -56.44 27.65
CA ASN A 39 -63.26 -55.49 27.70
C ASN A 39 -63.81 -55.29 29.12
N THR A 40 -63.60 -56.27 30.00
CA THR A 40 -64.08 -56.27 31.37
C THR A 40 -62.88 -56.44 32.30
N PRO A 41 -62.25 -55.34 32.74
CA PRO A 41 -61.04 -55.41 33.56
C PRO A 41 -61.36 -55.96 34.95
N ALA A 42 -60.42 -56.70 35.54
CA ALA A 42 -60.55 -57.22 36.90
C ALA A 42 -60.33 -56.15 37.99
N MET A 43 -59.83 -54.96 37.62
CA MET A 43 -59.59 -53.83 38.52
C MET A 43 -60.72 -52.82 38.44
N GLU A 44 -61.07 -52.20 39.58
CA GLU A 44 -61.90 -51.00 39.60
C GLU A 44 -61.12 -49.80 39.03
N ASN A 45 -61.78 -48.96 38.22
CA ASN A 45 -61.24 -47.74 37.60
C ASN A 45 -60.09 -47.94 36.59
N ALA A 46 -60.06 -49.05 35.86
CA ALA A 46 -59.07 -49.23 34.78
C ALA A 46 -59.30 -48.22 33.63
N GLU A 47 -58.23 -47.55 33.21
CA GLU A 47 -58.26 -46.57 32.12
C GLU A 47 -58.27 -47.26 30.75
N ALA A 48 -59.03 -46.72 29.80
CA ALA A 48 -59.15 -47.28 28.46
C ALA A 48 -57.92 -46.94 27.60
N ILE A 49 -57.33 -47.94 26.94
CA ILE A 49 -56.13 -47.80 26.09
C ILE A 49 -56.44 -47.14 24.74
N VAL A 50 -57.64 -46.60 24.52
CA VAL A 50 -57.91 -45.78 23.32
C VAL A 50 -57.26 -44.42 23.55
N ASN A 51 -55.94 -44.43 23.44
CA ASN A 51 -55.06 -43.30 23.64
C ASN A 51 -55.10 -42.45 22.36
N ARG A 52 -56.21 -41.71 22.16
CA ARG A 52 -56.17 -40.53 21.31
C ARG A 52 -55.56 -39.44 22.16
N ARG A 53 -54.28 -39.12 21.96
CA ARG A 53 -53.72 -37.86 22.43
C ARG A 53 -54.53 -36.74 21.76
N PRO A 54 -55.25 -35.89 22.50
CA PRO A 54 -55.77 -34.65 21.92
C PRO A 54 -54.53 -33.85 21.48
N GLY A 55 -54.41 -33.53 20.19
CA GLY A 55 -53.28 -32.77 19.64
C GLY A 55 -52.13 -33.58 19.02
N ALA A 56 -52.24 -34.91 18.86
CA ALA A 56 -51.26 -35.65 18.06
C ALA A 56 -51.34 -35.33 16.55
N ASP A 57 -52.43 -34.69 16.12
CA ASP A 57 -52.60 -34.15 14.77
C ASP A 57 -52.08 -32.69 14.68
N ASP A 58 -51.87 -32.00 15.81
CA ASP A 58 -51.48 -30.57 15.90
C ASP A 58 -49.98 -30.34 16.06
N ALA A 59 -49.19 -31.35 16.44
CA ALA A 59 -47.74 -31.22 16.58
C ALA A 59 -47.03 -30.87 15.26
N CYS A 60 -47.69 -31.08 14.11
CA CYS A 60 -47.17 -30.62 12.82
C CYS A 60 -47.53 -29.16 12.51
N THR A 61 -48.63 -28.63 13.06
CA THR A 61 -49.10 -27.27 12.75
C THR A 61 -48.28 -26.21 13.48
N ASP A 62 -48.04 -26.40 14.79
CA ASP A 62 -47.24 -25.47 15.60
C ASP A 62 -45.79 -25.33 15.07
N GLN A 63 -45.22 -26.41 14.56
CA GLN A 63 -43.85 -26.42 14.00
C GLN A 63 -43.76 -25.68 12.66
N ILE A 64 -44.82 -25.70 11.86
CA ILE A 64 -44.88 -25.02 10.55
C ILE A 64 -45.05 -23.52 10.76
N GLU A 65 -45.95 -23.10 11.66
CA GLU A 65 -46.19 -21.67 11.94
C GLU A 65 -44.95 -20.97 12.50
N VAL A 66 -44.20 -21.62 13.42
CA VAL A 66 -42.96 -21.07 13.99
C VAL A 66 -41.86 -20.92 12.91
N ASN A 67 -41.76 -21.87 11.98
CA ASN A 67 -40.79 -21.80 10.89
C ASN A 67 -41.12 -20.69 9.88
N GLU A 68 -42.40 -20.49 9.55
CA GLU A 68 -42.83 -19.40 8.67
C GLU A 68 -42.59 -18.02 9.29
N MET A 69 -42.86 -17.85 10.58
CA MET A 69 -42.53 -16.60 11.29
C MET A 69 -41.03 -16.30 11.27
N MET A 70 -40.18 -17.28 11.57
CA MET A 70 -38.72 -17.10 11.57
C MET A 70 -38.16 -16.83 10.17
N LEU A 71 -38.74 -17.44 9.13
CA LEU A 71 -38.39 -17.14 7.74
C LEU A 71 -38.75 -15.70 7.36
N ASN A 72 -39.91 -15.21 7.80
CA ASN A 72 -40.34 -13.82 7.56
C ASN A 72 -39.44 -12.81 8.29
N GLU A 73 -39.04 -13.10 9.54
CA GLU A 73 -38.07 -12.28 10.27
C GLU A 73 -36.70 -12.24 9.56
N LEU A 74 -36.23 -13.38 9.03
CA LEU A 74 -34.98 -13.42 8.25
C LEU A 74 -35.08 -12.60 6.97
N LYS A 75 -36.21 -12.66 6.24
CA LYS A 75 -36.45 -11.83 5.05
C LYS A 75 -36.40 -10.34 5.39
N GLU A 76 -36.97 -9.93 6.53
CA GLU A 76 -36.93 -8.55 7.00
C GLU A 76 -35.49 -8.10 7.31
N VAL A 77 -34.74 -8.89 8.08
CA VAL A 77 -33.34 -8.59 8.44
C VAL A 77 -32.44 -8.51 7.21
N LEU A 78 -32.63 -9.43 6.26
CA LEU A 78 -31.85 -9.49 5.02
C LEU A 78 -32.35 -8.50 3.96
N ARG A 79 -33.48 -7.82 4.21
CA ARG A 79 -34.18 -6.93 3.28
C ARG A 79 -34.47 -7.58 1.93
N VAL A 80 -34.81 -8.86 1.95
CA VAL A 80 -35.20 -9.64 0.78
C VAL A 80 -36.73 -9.53 0.61
N ASP A 81 -37.22 -9.70 -0.61
CA ASP A 81 -38.65 -9.66 -0.91
C ASP A 81 -39.46 -10.62 -0.02
N ALA A 82 -40.65 -10.18 0.42
CA ALA A 82 -41.50 -10.95 1.33
C ALA A 82 -41.96 -12.29 0.72
N ASP A 83 -42.05 -12.38 -0.61
CA ASP A 83 -42.44 -13.60 -1.33
C ASP A 83 -41.23 -14.49 -1.71
N ALA A 84 -40.02 -14.15 -1.26
CA ALA A 84 -38.82 -14.91 -1.60
C ALA A 84 -38.87 -16.35 -1.05
N GLU A 85 -38.53 -17.33 -1.87
CA GLU A 85 -38.41 -18.73 -1.44
C GLU A 85 -37.15 -18.94 -0.57
N GLU A 86 -37.12 -20.01 0.22
CA GLU A 86 -36.00 -20.35 1.12
C GLU A 86 -34.63 -20.37 0.41
N ALA A 87 -34.60 -20.83 -0.85
CA ALA A 87 -33.39 -20.82 -1.67
C ALA A 87 -32.85 -19.41 -1.97
N ALA A 88 -33.75 -18.43 -2.14
CA ALA A 88 -33.36 -17.03 -2.35
C ALA A 88 -32.84 -16.40 -1.05
N VAL A 89 -33.39 -16.79 0.10
CA VAL A 89 -32.89 -16.35 1.43
C VAL A 89 -31.48 -16.90 1.68
N LEU A 90 -31.24 -18.17 1.39
CA LEU A 90 -29.91 -18.79 1.53
C LEU A 90 -28.87 -18.13 0.62
N SER A 91 -29.20 -17.90 -0.65
CA SER A 91 -28.26 -17.22 -1.57
C SER A 91 -27.98 -15.77 -1.15
N ALA A 92 -28.95 -15.06 -0.57
CA ALA A 92 -28.73 -13.75 0.02
C ALA A 92 -27.78 -13.80 1.24
N CYS A 93 -27.92 -14.81 2.11
CA CYS A 93 -27.01 -15.03 3.23
C CYS A 93 -25.58 -15.35 2.77
N GLU A 94 -25.43 -16.21 1.75
CA GLU A 94 -24.12 -16.53 1.18
C GLU A 94 -23.46 -15.30 0.57
N ARG A 95 -24.21 -14.50 -0.20
CA ARG A 95 -23.72 -13.23 -0.75
C ARG A 95 -23.25 -12.27 0.34
N LEU A 96 -24.03 -12.07 1.40
CA LEU A 96 -23.63 -11.20 2.51
C LEU A 96 -22.40 -11.71 3.25
N ARG A 97 -22.25 -13.04 3.37
CA ARG A 97 -21.05 -13.64 3.95
C ARG A 97 -19.83 -13.38 3.08
N GLU A 98 -19.94 -13.56 1.77
CA GLU A 98 -18.86 -13.27 0.82
C GLU A 98 -18.50 -11.78 0.81
N GLU A 99 -19.48 -10.88 0.81
CA GLU A 99 -19.27 -9.43 0.90
C GLU A 99 -18.59 -9.06 2.23
N ARG A 100 -18.98 -9.67 3.34
CA ARG A 100 -18.33 -9.48 4.65
C ARG A 100 -16.89 -9.99 4.62
N ASP A 101 -16.65 -11.20 4.10
CA ASP A 101 -15.32 -11.79 4.02
C ASP A 101 -14.39 -10.93 3.13
N ALA A 102 -14.91 -10.42 2.01
CA ALA A 102 -14.20 -9.48 1.14
C ALA A 102 -13.91 -8.14 1.84
N ALA A 103 -14.87 -7.58 2.58
CA ALA A 103 -14.68 -6.34 3.34
C ALA A 103 -13.64 -6.50 4.46
N VAL A 104 -13.63 -7.65 5.14
CA VAL A 104 -12.61 -7.97 6.16
C VAL A 104 -11.22 -8.09 5.50
N ALA A 105 -11.11 -8.77 4.36
CA ALA A 105 -9.85 -8.86 3.63
C ALA A 105 -9.33 -7.48 3.18
N GLN A 106 -10.22 -6.59 2.70
CA GLN A 106 -9.86 -5.22 2.34
C GLN A 106 -9.41 -4.41 3.56
N ARG A 107 -10.09 -4.56 4.70
CA ARG A 107 -9.69 -3.94 5.97
C ARG A 107 -8.31 -4.42 6.41
N ASP A 108 -8.05 -5.73 6.33
CA ASP A 108 -6.79 -6.32 6.77
C ASP A 108 -5.62 -5.84 5.89
N LEU A 109 -5.83 -5.77 4.56
CA LEU A 109 -4.87 -5.16 3.64
C LEU A 109 -4.60 -3.69 3.98
N LEU A 110 -5.64 -2.93 4.28
CA LEU A 110 -5.53 -1.52 4.64
C LEU A 110 -4.81 -1.35 5.99
N PHE A 111 -5.01 -2.24 6.95
CA PHE A 111 -4.29 -2.25 8.21
C PHE A 111 -2.81 -2.61 8.02
N GLU A 112 -2.48 -3.56 7.15
CA GLU A 112 -1.10 -3.85 6.76
C GLU A 112 -0.42 -2.63 6.13
N GLN A 113 -1.10 -1.97 5.18
CA GLN A 113 -0.59 -0.75 4.54
C GLN A 113 -0.41 0.43 5.50
N LEU A 114 -1.25 0.53 6.53
CA LEU A 114 -1.16 1.56 7.58
C LEU A 114 -0.27 1.14 8.76
N GLU A 115 0.35 -0.04 8.70
CA GLU A 115 1.15 -0.63 9.79
C GLU A 115 0.39 -0.69 11.13
N LEU A 116 -0.92 -0.94 11.05
CA LEU A 116 -1.82 -1.07 12.18
C LEU A 116 -1.99 -2.54 12.57
N SER A 117 -2.19 -2.80 13.86
CA SER A 117 -2.54 -4.14 14.34
C SER A 117 -3.90 -4.59 13.83
N ALA A 118 -4.10 -5.90 13.65
CA ALA A 118 -5.38 -6.48 13.23
C ALA A 118 -6.57 -6.10 14.14
N ASP A 119 -6.29 -5.78 15.41
CA ASP A 119 -7.27 -5.34 16.41
C ASP A 119 -7.27 -3.81 16.62
N ALA A 120 -6.77 -3.04 15.65
CA ALA A 120 -6.73 -1.58 15.77
C ALA A 120 -8.14 -1.00 15.93
N THR A 121 -8.30 -0.16 16.95
CA THR A 121 -9.53 0.57 17.24
C THR A 121 -9.73 1.71 16.24
N ALA A 122 -10.97 2.19 16.10
CA ALA A 122 -11.29 3.30 15.19
C ALA A 122 -10.46 4.56 15.47
N GLU A 123 -10.16 4.84 16.74
CA GLU A 123 -9.30 5.95 17.16
C GLU A 123 -7.84 5.80 16.67
N GLN A 124 -7.31 4.58 16.65
CA GLN A 124 -5.95 4.31 16.16
C GLN A 124 -5.86 4.45 14.64
N VAL A 125 -6.92 4.06 13.92
CA VAL A 125 -7.03 4.27 12.46
C VAL A 125 -7.08 5.77 12.15
N GLU A 126 -7.89 6.53 12.88
CA GLU A 126 -7.98 7.99 12.71
C GLU A 126 -6.64 8.68 13.03
N ALA A 127 -5.99 8.29 14.12
CA ALA A 127 -4.67 8.81 14.48
C ALA A 127 -3.62 8.55 13.38
N ARG A 128 -3.63 7.37 12.75
CA ARG A 128 -2.73 7.08 11.62
C ARG A 128 -3.08 7.84 10.35
N LEU A 129 -4.36 8.00 10.05
CA LEU A 129 -4.80 8.84 8.93
C LEU A 129 -4.37 10.30 9.11
N MET A 130 -4.42 10.84 10.33
CA MET A 130 -3.94 12.19 10.62
C MET A 130 -2.43 12.34 10.40
N VAL A 131 -1.64 11.36 10.85
CA VAL A 131 -0.18 11.34 10.60
C VAL A 131 0.13 11.22 9.11
N LEU A 132 -0.67 10.47 8.34
CA LEU A 132 -0.48 10.34 6.90
C LEU A 132 -0.90 11.60 6.14
N ALA A 133 -1.97 12.27 6.58
CA ALA A 133 -2.48 13.50 5.99
C ALA A 133 -1.50 14.67 6.18
N ASP A 134 -0.85 14.73 7.35
CA ASP A 134 0.21 15.69 7.63
C ASP A 134 1.40 15.00 8.33
N PRO A 135 2.32 14.43 7.55
CA PRO A 135 3.52 13.81 8.11
C PRO A 135 4.31 14.86 8.92
N PRO A 136 4.81 14.53 10.13
CA PRO A 136 5.59 15.48 10.94
C PRO A 136 6.86 15.95 10.24
N ASP A 137 7.39 15.15 9.30
CA ASP A 137 8.56 15.47 8.49
C ASP A 137 8.21 16.14 7.16
N ARG A 138 6.94 16.53 6.94
CA ARG A 138 6.52 17.20 5.72
C ARG A 138 7.14 18.59 5.66
N VAL A 139 8.10 18.75 4.77
CA VAL A 139 8.63 20.07 4.42
C VAL A 139 7.56 20.82 3.60
N PRO A 140 7.13 22.03 4.03
CA PRO A 140 6.20 22.84 3.26
C PRO A 140 6.71 23.06 1.84
N ALA A 141 5.82 22.97 0.84
CA ALA A 141 6.20 23.17 -0.56
C ALA A 141 6.86 24.54 -0.80
N GLU A 142 6.48 25.55 -0.02
CA GLU A 142 7.09 26.88 -0.04
C GLU A 142 8.59 26.84 0.34
N GLN A 143 8.96 26.11 1.39
CA GLN A 143 10.36 25.94 1.79
C GLN A 143 11.16 25.18 0.74
N VAL A 144 10.58 24.16 0.11
CA VAL A 144 11.25 23.44 -1.00
C VAL A 144 11.49 24.37 -2.18
N ASN A 145 10.51 25.18 -2.56
CA ASN A 145 10.64 26.13 -3.66
C ASN A 145 11.68 27.22 -3.34
N GLU A 146 11.70 27.73 -2.11
CA GLU A 146 12.71 28.69 -1.67
C GLU A 146 14.12 28.08 -1.70
N LEU A 147 14.28 26.85 -1.21
CA LEU A 147 15.55 26.14 -1.26
C LEU A 147 15.99 25.88 -2.71
N GLN A 148 15.09 25.49 -3.60
CA GLN A 148 15.38 25.32 -5.02
C GLN A 148 15.80 26.65 -5.68
N ALA A 149 15.12 27.75 -5.37
CA ALA A 149 15.49 29.08 -5.86
C ALA A 149 16.89 29.49 -5.38
N ARG A 150 17.19 29.31 -4.09
CA ARG A 150 18.52 29.57 -3.53
C ARG A 150 19.58 28.67 -4.16
N LEU A 151 19.29 27.39 -4.39
CA LEU A 151 20.22 26.47 -5.06
C LEU A 151 20.51 26.90 -6.50
N ALA A 152 19.49 27.27 -7.27
CA ALA A 152 19.66 27.77 -8.64
C ALA A 152 20.47 29.06 -8.67
N GLU A 153 20.23 29.98 -7.73
CA GLU A 153 21.01 31.21 -7.59
C GLU A 153 22.47 30.91 -7.25
N LEU A 154 22.74 30.07 -6.24
CA LEU A 154 24.10 29.68 -5.88
C LEU A 154 24.84 28.98 -7.03
N GLN A 155 24.15 28.09 -7.76
CA GLN A 155 24.71 27.44 -8.94
C GLN A 155 25.11 28.47 -10.00
N SER A 156 24.23 29.41 -10.33
CA SER A 156 24.55 30.47 -11.29
C SER A 156 25.74 31.34 -10.84
N GLN A 157 25.87 31.62 -9.54
CA GLN A 157 26.99 32.37 -8.99
C GLN A 157 28.30 31.59 -9.10
N VAL A 158 28.28 30.28 -8.80
CA VAL A 158 29.44 29.40 -8.93
C VAL A 158 29.87 29.29 -10.39
N ASP A 159 28.94 29.07 -11.31
CA ASP A 159 29.23 28.98 -12.75
C ASP A 159 29.85 30.29 -13.27
N HIS A 160 29.31 31.43 -12.85
CA HIS A 160 29.86 32.73 -13.18
C HIS A 160 31.27 32.94 -12.62
N GLN A 161 31.51 32.63 -11.35
CA GLN A 161 32.84 32.74 -10.74
C GLN A 161 33.85 31.81 -11.41
N GLN A 162 33.46 30.58 -11.75
CA GLN A 162 34.33 29.66 -12.47
C GLN A 162 34.64 30.16 -13.88
N ALA A 163 33.65 30.70 -14.61
CA ALA A 163 33.87 31.30 -15.92
C ALA A 163 34.84 32.49 -15.84
N VAL A 164 34.64 33.40 -14.88
CA VAL A 164 35.57 34.51 -14.61
C VAL A 164 36.96 33.99 -14.24
N GLY A 165 37.06 32.95 -13.41
CA GLY A 165 38.32 32.29 -13.07
C GLY A 165 39.07 31.75 -14.28
N ARG A 166 38.38 31.08 -15.21
CA ARG A 166 38.98 30.56 -16.46
C ARG A 166 39.44 31.70 -17.38
N VAL A 167 38.64 32.75 -17.54
CA VAL A 167 39.00 33.92 -18.36
C VAL A 167 40.18 34.68 -17.77
N THR A 168 40.21 34.93 -16.46
CA THR A 168 41.36 35.57 -15.80
C THR A 168 42.65 34.76 -15.93
N GLN A 169 42.58 33.44 -15.83
CA GLN A 169 43.73 32.57 -16.13
C GLN A 169 44.19 32.70 -17.58
N ALA A 170 43.28 32.78 -18.54
CA ALA A 170 43.63 32.99 -19.95
C ALA A 170 44.21 34.40 -20.22
N LEU A 171 43.73 35.45 -19.53
CA LEU A 171 44.28 36.82 -19.58
C LEU A 171 45.71 36.87 -19.03
N THR A 172 45.94 36.27 -17.85
CA THR A 172 47.28 36.22 -17.25
C THR A 172 48.26 35.40 -18.08
N ALA A 173 47.78 34.34 -18.75
CA ALA A 173 48.56 33.58 -19.72
C ALA A 173 48.82 34.33 -21.05
N GLY A 174 48.21 35.51 -21.25
CA GLY A 174 48.37 36.32 -22.45
C GLY A 174 47.71 35.74 -23.70
N LYS A 175 46.81 34.76 -23.54
CA LYS A 175 46.12 34.06 -24.64
C LYS A 175 44.90 34.82 -25.15
N ILE A 176 44.30 35.64 -24.31
CA ILE A 176 43.23 36.57 -24.66
C ILE A 176 43.65 38.00 -24.41
N THR A 177 43.07 38.92 -25.17
CA THR A 177 43.20 40.37 -25.00
C THR A 177 42.03 40.91 -24.18
N GLU A 178 42.18 42.09 -23.57
CA GLU A 178 41.10 42.77 -22.83
C GLU A 178 39.83 42.93 -23.68
N HIS A 179 39.98 43.23 -24.98
CA HIS A 179 38.85 43.38 -25.89
C HIS A 179 38.07 42.06 -26.13
N GLN A 180 38.70 40.92 -25.89
CA GLN A 180 38.08 39.59 -26.03
C GLN A 180 37.50 39.07 -24.71
N HIS A 181 37.59 39.84 -23.62
CA HIS A 181 37.12 39.43 -22.30
C HIS A 181 35.64 39.06 -22.28
N ASP A 182 34.78 39.92 -22.83
CA ASP A 182 33.31 39.70 -22.78
C ASP A 182 32.89 38.51 -23.67
N TRP A 183 33.58 38.31 -24.80
CA TRP A 183 33.41 37.11 -25.63
C TRP A 183 33.85 35.85 -24.88
N ALA A 184 35.01 35.90 -24.23
CA ALA A 184 35.59 34.78 -23.48
C ALA A 184 34.70 34.40 -22.29
N LEU A 185 34.14 35.39 -21.58
CA LEU A 185 33.17 35.15 -20.49
C LEU A 185 31.89 34.49 -21.00
N THR A 186 31.34 35.00 -22.10
CA THR A 186 30.12 34.44 -22.69
C THR A 186 30.33 33.00 -23.15
N LEU A 187 31.49 32.70 -23.74
CA LEU A 187 31.85 31.35 -24.17
C LEU A 187 32.10 30.44 -22.96
N ALA A 188 32.85 30.88 -21.94
CA ALA A 188 33.13 30.09 -20.74
C ALA A 188 31.88 29.81 -19.89
N LEU A 189 30.88 30.70 -19.91
CA LEU A 189 29.57 30.48 -19.29
C LEU A 189 28.70 29.48 -20.07
N LYS A 190 28.78 29.50 -21.40
CA LYS A 190 27.95 28.66 -22.26
C LYS A 190 28.52 27.26 -22.47
N ASP A 191 29.84 27.17 -22.62
CA ASP A 191 30.57 25.93 -22.86
C ASP A 191 32.01 26.06 -22.32
N PRO A 192 32.27 25.63 -21.08
CA PRO A 192 33.59 25.71 -20.47
C PRO A 192 34.61 24.79 -21.16
N GLU A 193 34.19 23.68 -21.77
CA GLU A 193 35.09 22.74 -22.44
C GLU A 193 35.55 23.30 -23.78
N ALA A 194 34.63 23.91 -24.55
CA ALA A 194 34.99 24.59 -25.80
C ALA A 194 35.94 25.77 -25.54
N PHE A 195 35.76 26.50 -24.44
CA PHE A 195 36.68 27.56 -24.04
C PHE A 195 38.10 27.02 -23.76
N GLU A 196 38.21 25.95 -22.97
CA GLU A 196 39.52 25.33 -22.66
C GLU A 196 40.21 24.76 -23.92
N ALA A 197 39.47 24.11 -24.81
CA ALA A 197 40.00 23.61 -26.08
C ALA A 197 40.48 24.74 -27.01
N TRP A 198 39.81 25.89 -26.98
CA TRP A 198 40.29 27.08 -27.67
C TRP A 198 41.56 27.63 -27.01
N VAL A 199 41.58 27.74 -25.68
CA VAL A 199 42.74 28.19 -24.89
C VAL A 199 43.96 27.30 -25.13
N SER A 200 43.82 26.00 -25.33
CA SER A 200 44.94 25.11 -25.64
C SER A 200 45.54 25.34 -27.04
N THR A 201 44.72 25.80 -27.99
CA THR A 201 45.12 26.04 -29.38
C THR A 201 45.54 27.50 -29.63
N ALA A 202 45.09 28.42 -28.77
CA ALA A 202 45.33 29.85 -28.92
C ALA A 202 46.81 30.21 -28.72
N PRO A 203 47.45 30.93 -29.67
CA PRO A 203 48.79 31.45 -29.50
C PRO A 203 48.81 32.55 -28.43
N VAL A 204 49.98 32.78 -27.81
CA VAL A 204 50.14 33.90 -26.86
C VAL A 204 50.10 35.22 -27.65
N VAL A 205 49.01 35.97 -27.51
CA VAL A 205 48.75 37.23 -28.23
C VAL A 205 49.34 38.43 -27.49
N VAL A 206 49.40 38.36 -26.15
CA VAL A 206 49.89 39.45 -25.30
C VAL A 206 51.03 38.94 -24.43
N SER A 207 52.25 39.44 -24.66
CA SER A 207 53.38 39.19 -23.77
C SER A 207 53.27 40.06 -22.52
N VAL A 208 52.42 39.65 -21.58
CA VAL A 208 52.29 40.31 -20.27
C VAL A 208 53.66 40.25 -19.56
N GLY A 209 54.28 41.40 -19.30
CA GLY A 209 55.55 41.51 -18.57
C GLY A 209 56.84 41.32 -19.38
N ARG A 210 56.80 41.11 -20.71
CA ARG A 210 58.02 41.10 -21.53
C ARG A 210 58.12 42.38 -22.36
N LEU A 211 58.46 43.49 -21.70
CA LEU A 211 59.18 44.58 -22.37
C LEU A 211 60.61 44.08 -22.62
N THR A 212 60.80 43.18 -23.59
CA THR A 212 62.09 43.21 -24.29
C THR A 212 62.04 44.52 -25.05
N ALA A 213 62.70 45.56 -24.54
CA ALA A 213 63.10 46.68 -25.39
C ALA A 213 63.68 46.07 -26.68
N PRO A 214 63.38 46.61 -27.87
CA PRO A 214 63.94 46.09 -29.10
C PRO A 214 65.43 45.98 -28.87
N GLY A 215 65.94 44.75 -28.90
CA GLY A 215 67.34 44.47 -28.63
C GLY A 215 68.13 45.40 -29.52
N ALA A 216 68.82 46.36 -28.90
CA ALA A 216 69.95 47.00 -29.52
C ALA A 216 70.77 45.88 -30.12
N ALA A 217 70.92 45.91 -31.44
CA ALA A 217 71.54 44.87 -32.23
C ALA A 217 72.81 44.34 -31.56
N SER A 218 72.70 43.21 -30.85
CA SER A 218 73.86 42.42 -30.43
C SER A 218 74.28 41.54 -31.61
N GLY A 219 74.65 42.22 -32.70
CA GLY A 219 75.24 41.66 -33.90
C GLY A 219 76.50 42.40 -34.35
N MET A 220 76.94 43.46 -33.65
CA MET A 220 78.19 44.19 -33.97
C MET A 220 78.86 44.80 -32.72
N ALA A 221 78.96 44.02 -31.64
CA ALA A 221 79.73 44.41 -30.44
C ALA A 221 81.05 43.62 -30.26
N GLY A 222 81.50 42.96 -31.32
CA GLY A 222 82.93 42.80 -31.61
C GLY A 222 83.02 43.17 -33.09
N ASP A 223 83.62 44.27 -33.52
CA ASP A 223 84.98 44.65 -33.21
C ASP A 223 85.18 46.08 -33.75
N ARG A 224 84.54 47.07 -33.12
CA ARG A 224 84.55 48.46 -33.60
C ARG A 224 85.98 49.01 -33.67
N ALA A 225 86.86 48.51 -32.81
CA ALA A 225 88.28 48.83 -32.81
C ALA A 225 89.01 48.23 -34.03
N ALA A 226 88.78 46.95 -34.39
CA ALA A 226 89.40 46.38 -35.59
C ALA A 226 88.81 46.94 -36.89
N THR A 227 87.53 47.29 -36.94
CA THR A 227 86.96 47.95 -38.12
C THR A 227 87.58 49.33 -38.34
N ILE A 228 87.82 50.09 -37.27
CA ILE A 228 88.54 51.38 -37.32
C ILE A 228 90.02 51.18 -37.69
N ALA A 229 90.67 50.11 -37.19
CA ALA A 229 92.06 49.80 -37.51
C ALA A 229 92.23 49.39 -38.98
N GLN A 230 91.33 48.55 -39.52
CA GLN A 230 91.35 48.14 -40.93
C GLN A 230 91.06 49.33 -41.85
N ALA A 231 90.09 50.19 -41.51
CA ALA A 231 89.80 51.41 -42.28
C ALA A 231 90.97 52.41 -42.29
N ARG A 232 91.73 52.52 -41.19
CA ARG A 232 92.94 53.36 -41.12
C ARG A 232 94.12 52.80 -41.90
N THR A 233 94.16 51.48 -42.10
CA THR A 233 95.23 50.79 -42.82
C THR A 233 94.99 50.87 -44.32
N SER A 234 93.74 50.66 -44.76
CA SER A 234 93.35 50.82 -46.18
C SER A 234 93.49 52.25 -46.67
N PHE A 235 93.14 53.26 -45.86
CA PHE A 235 93.33 54.68 -46.23
C PHE A 235 94.81 55.08 -46.38
N ARG A 236 95.73 54.40 -45.69
CA ARG A 236 97.17 54.64 -45.84
C ARG A 236 97.73 53.98 -47.10
N GLN A 237 97.24 52.79 -47.45
CA GLN A 237 97.66 52.08 -48.67
C GLN A 237 97.14 52.72 -49.97
N SER A 238 96.07 53.50 -49.92
CA SER A 238 95.53 54.21 -51.09
C SER A 238 96.17 55.58 -51.34
N ARG A 239 97.26 55.91 -50.65
CA ARG A 239 97.90 57.24 -50.69
C ARG A 239 99.40 57.21 -51.03
N ASP A 240 99.93 56.03 -51.34
CA ASP A 240 101.17 55.81 -52.08
C ASP A 240 100.81 55.32 -53.50
#